data_AF-A0A965HEF6-F1
#
_entry.id   AF-A0A965HEF6-F1
#
_cell.length_a   1.000
_cell.length_b   1.000
_cell.length_c   1.000
_cell.angle_alpha   90.00
_cell.angle_beta   90.00
_cell.angle_gamma   90.00
#
_symmetry.space_group_name_H-M   'P 1'
#
loop_
_entity.id
_entity.type
_entity.pdbx_description
1 polymer ?
#
loop_
_entity_poly.entity_id
_entity_poly.type
_entity_poly.pdbx_seq_one_letter_code
_entity_poly.pdbx_strand_id
1 'polypeptide(L)'
;LGGSSSVGRTTYSFSNTSTAYQLSVTGGSAYNLTWNPATSSGTWNTTDTNTPWLNNTDSSSTYFATGDNVTLGSAATIAVDAGGVTAGTMALTNATGTVALSGGSIGASSLTQSGAGTVTMNNALSVAGALTNSAGTLANNSTTAANSLVVSGGTVNLNGAASITNGVTVSGGAVTLATNSTISGGVNVSSGSLALNGANTISGGVTNTGGTLLVGNNGALGNATLFVSNNGVLGVTNSAMTLLTNAVTVGVGGATVSNSVATTLGGSITNVSGSANLTLTKDGSGALTLTNALGVTGSTGSIALNVTNGNLVLSGAQKYITNSQINTGAKVILDGVTVNARGAKLGGGGTIEVTNNSAWNNSIANSSITNAVAIGSGSKLSVGTSSSYYLEFLNGITGAGNFTVTTGGTNRITGISTVAYMTVDSGGRLYLNNGTASNTVITNNGTVDIGISSGITNITGLSSGTTTYNGNISGNGNISISGSQNIYLAGNISGVNTVSLDSGSTGTQVFLTGSNSFSGGINFAHTNARQAYFGNSNALGTGTISNNTSTTSTLAYSGSANTADYTFANAFYTGTTNTAILSIQTGISNTVRLGGVVSGLGQFKITSSSNGIVYLNNANNTYSGGTEIG
;
A
#
# COMPACT_ATOMS: atom_id res chain seq x y z
N LEU A 1 54.55 53.11 -42.96
CA LEU A 1 53.37 52.40 -43.53
C LEU A 1 53.87 51.04 -43.99
N GLY A 2 53.26 49.94 -43.51
CA GLY A 2 53.87 48.60 -43.47
C GLY A 2 54.25 48.12 -42.07
N GLY A 3 53.86 48.86 -41.01
CA GLY A 3 54.16 48.49 -39.62
C GLY A 3 53.03 47.68 -38.99
N SER A 4 53.40 46.76 -38.11
CA SER A 4 52.48 46.16 -37.15
C SER A 4 52.72 46.72 -35.75
N SER A 5 51.67 46.83 -34.96
CA SER A 5 51.74 47.16 -33.54
C SER A 5 50.78 46.26 -32.78
N SER A 6 51.23 45.70 -31.66
CA SER A 6 50.39 44.92 -30.77
C SER A 6 49.98 45.79 -29.59
N VAL A 7 48.67 45.86 -29.34
CA VAL A 7 48.10 46.47 -28.13
C VAL A 7 47.43 45.34 -27.37
N GLY A 8 48.04 44.93 -26.25
CA GLY A 8 47.67 43.69 -25.56
C GLY A 8 47.82 42.48 -26.48
N ARG A 9 46.73 41.74 -26.68
CA ARG A 9 46.67 40.52 -27.52
C ARG A 9 46.19 40.75 -28.94
N THR A 10 45.94 42.00 -29.29
CA THR A 10 45.45 42.38 -30.62
C THR A 10 46.58 43.03 -31.40
N THR A 11 46.91 42.43 -32.54
CA THR A 11 47.92 42.94 -33.46
C THR A 11 47.22 43.69 -34.60
N TYR A 12 47.53 44.98 -34.70
CA TYR A 12 47.07 45.87 -35.76
C TYR A 12 48.19 45.97 -36.80
N SER A 13 47.96 45.48 -38.01
CA SER A 13 48.94 45.50 -39.10
C SER A 13 48.42 46.35 -40.25
N PHE A 14 49.16 47.39 -40.63
CA PHE A 14 48.80 48.25 -41.76
C PHE A 14 49.59 47.81 -43.00
N SER A 15 48.88 47.29 -44.01
CA SER A 15 49.44 46.94 -45.32
C SER A 15 48.89 47.87 -46.41
N ASN A 16 49.59 47.93 -47.55
CA ASN A 16 49.15 48.67 -48.73
C ASN A 16 49.14 47.70 -49.92
N THR A 17 48.04 47.65 -50.65
CA THR A 17 47.96 46.98 -51.96
C THR A 17 48.20 48.02 -53.07
N SER A 18 48.21 47.62 -54.34
CA SER A 18 48.34 48.57 -55.45
C SER A 18 47.16 49.55 -55.55
N THR A 19 46.05 49.29 -54.86
CA THR A 19 44.81 50.08 -54.96
C THR A 19 44.19 50.47 -53.62
N ALA A 20 44.68 50.00 -52.47
CA ALA A 20 44.07 50.28 -51.16
C ALA A 20 45.03 50.17 -49.96
N TYR A 21 44.78 50.97 -48.93
CA TYR A 21 45.30 50.73 -47.58
C TYR A 21 44.42 49.71 -46.85
N GLN A 22 45.04 48.71 -46.23
CA GLN A 22 44.36 47.68 -45.44
C GLN A 22 44.87 47.73 -43.99
N LEU A 23 43.94 47.79 -43.04
CA LEU A 23 44.19 47.45 -41.64
C LEU A 23 43.77 45.99 -41.43
N SER A 24 44.74 45.12 -41.21
CA SER A 24 44.50 43.76 -40.73
C SER A 24 44.56 43.77 -39.21
N VAL A 25 43.46 43.41 -38.56
CA VAL A 25 43.40 43.21 -37.11
C VAL A 25 43.43 41.70 -36.88
N THR A 26 44.56 41.20 -36.41
CA THR A 26 44.78 39.79 -36.08
C THR A 26 45.00 39.64 -34.58
N GLY A 27 44.30 38.70 -33.96
CA GLY A 27 44.19 38.61 -32.50
C GLY A 27 42.89 39.25 -31.98
N GLY A 28 42.63 39.09 -30.68
CA GLY A 28 41.36 39.50 -30.05
C GLY A 28 40.32 38.38 -29.90
N SER A 29 40.59 37.18 -30.42
CA SER A 29 39.85 35.97 -30.03
C SER A 29 40.27 35.50 -28.65
N ALA A 30 39.32 34.98 -27.87
CA ALA A 30 39.59 34.35 -26.58
C ALA A 30 40.72 33.31 -26.69
N TYR A 31 41.72 33.40 -25.81
CA TYR A 31 42.77 32.38 -25.74
C TYR A 31 42.24 31.14 -25.03
N ASN A 32 42.83 29.98 -25.33
CA ASN A 32 42.65 28.78 -24.54
C ASN A 32 43.84 28.66 -23.60
N LEU A 33 43.58 28.81 -22.31
CA LEU A 33 44.60 28.87 -21.28
C LEU A 33 44.51 27.64 -20.37
N THR A 34 45.63 27.12 -19.92
CA THR A 34 45.70 26.08 -18.89
C THR A 34 46.45 26.62 -17.69
N TRP A 35 45.93 26.42 -16.47
CA TRP A 35 46.68 26.78 -15.26
C TRP A 35 47.99 26.00 -15.23
N ASN A 36 49.12 26.68 -15.08
CA ASN A 36 50.43 26.06 -15.16
C ASN A 36 50.56 24.98 -14.07
N PRO A 37 50.80 23.70 -14.43
CA PRO A 37 50.90 22.62 -13.44
C PRO A 37 52.11 22.75 -12.51
N ALA A 38 53.12 23.56 -12.87
CA ALA A 38 54.23 23.91 -11.99
C ALA A 38 53.83 24.94 -10.90
N THR A 39 52.68 25.59 -11.05
CA THR A 39 52.17 26.62 -10.13
C THR A 39 51.14 26.01 -9.18
N SER A 40 51.59 25.56 -8.00
CA SER A 40 50.71 24.95 -6.99
C SER A 40 49.81 25.96 -6.26
N SER A 41 50.16 27.25 -6.27
CA SER A 41 49.33 28.33 -5.73
C SER A 41 49.53 29.64 -6.50
N GLY A 42 48.50 30.48 -6.57
CA GLY A 42 48.59 31.77 -7.25
C GLY A 42 47.27 32.55 -7.29
N THR A 43 47.28 33.67 -8.00
CA THR A 43 46.09 34.52 -8.20
C THR A 43 45.51 34.37 -9.60
N TRP A 44 44.19 34.37 -9.71
CA TRP A 44 43.49 34.52 -10.98
C TRP A 44 42.88 35.91 -11.06
N ASN A 45 43.52 36.79 -11.83
CA ASN A 45 43.09 38.17 -12.09
C ASN A 45 43.37 38.54 -13.56
N THR A 46 43.02 39.76 -13.95
CA THR A 46 43.22 40.28 -15.31
C THR A 46 44.43 41.18 -15.48
N THR A 47 45.32 41.27 -14.50
CA THR A 47 46.56 42.05 -14.62
C THR A 47 47.51 41.36 -15.59
N ASP A 48 48.11 42.13 -16.51
CA ASP A 48 49.00 41.61 -17.55
C ASP A 48 50.31 41.01 -17.00
N THR A 49 50.74 41.43 -15.81
CA THR A 49 51.90 40.88 -15.10
C THR A 49 51.61 39.55 -14.40
N ASN A 50 50.35 39.17 -14.19
CA ASN A 50 50.01 37.92 -13.53
C ASN A 50 49.95 36.80 -14.57
N THR A 51 51.05 36.06 -14.74
CA THR A 51 51.20 35.07 -15.82
C THR A 51 51.16 33.58 -15.41
N PRO A 52 50.33 33.11 -14.46
CA PRO A 52 50.30 31.71 -14.04
C PRO A 52 49.62 30.77 -15.07
N TRP A 53 49.23 31.29 -16.23
CA TRP A 53 48.55 30.54 -17.28
C TRP A 53 49.51 30.16 -18.39
N LEU A 54 49.32 28.99 -18.98
CA LEU A 54 49.97 28.56 -20.22
C LEU A 54 48.99 28.75 -21.38
N ASN A 55 49.42 29.42 -22.45
CA ASN A 55 48.65 29.47 -23.69
C ASN A 55 48.70 28.10 -24.39
N ASN A 56 47.55 27.49 -24.66
CA ASN A 56 47.49 26.15 -25.23
C ASN A 56 48.02 26.06 -26.67
N THR A 57 48.19 27.20 -27.36
CA THR A 57 48.73 27.22 -28.73
C THR A 57 50.25 27.06 -28.75
N ASP A 58 50.97 27.64 -27.80
CA ASP A 58 52.45 27.70 -27.82
C ASP A 58 53.11 27.34 -26.48
N SER A 59 52.33 26.99 -25.45
CA SER A 59 52.74 26.69 -24.08
C SER A 59 53.48 27.82 -23.36
N SER A 60 53.43 29.05 -23.87
CA SER A 60 54.04 30.20 -23.23
C SER A 60 53.26 30.64 -21.98
N SER A 61 53.99 31.10 -20.96
CA SER A 61 53.39 31.74 -19.78
C SER A 61 52.77 33.07 -20.19
N THR A 62 51.50 33.28 -19.83
CA THR A 62 50.73 34.47 -20.19
C THR A 62 49.72 34.80 -19.10
N TYR A 63 49.15 35.99 -19.19
CA TYR A 63 48.10 36.45 -18.27
C TYR A 63 46.73 35.89 -18.62
N PHE A 64 45.69 36.24 -17.88
CA PHE A 64 44.30 35.97 -18.24
C PHE A 64 43.61 37.28 -18.65
N ALA A 65 42.89 37.28 -19.76
CA ALA A 65 42.00 38.36 -20.16
C ALA A 65 40.53 37.88 -20.06
N THR A 66 39.63 38.79 -19.72
CA THR A 66 38.19 38.51 -19.67
C THR A 66 37.71 37.87 -20.97
N GLY A 67 36.98 36.77 -20.87
CA GLY A 67 36.47 36.00 -22.01
C GLY A 67 37.38 34.87 -22.49
N ASP A 68 38.62 34.76 -21.99
CA ASP A 68 39.47 33.60 -22.28
C ASP A 68 38.86 32.30 -21.76
N ASN A 69 39.10 31.21 -22.48
CA ASN A 69 38.77 29.85 -22.05
C ASN A 69 39.87 29.36 -21.11
N VAL A 70 39.49 28.74 -19.99
CA VAL A 70 40.43 28.27 -18.97
C VAL A 70 40.28 26.79 -18.69
N THR A 71 41.41 26.12 -18.49
CA THR A 71 41.50 24.72 -18.07
C THR A 71 42.26 24.62 -16.75
N LEU A 72 41.63 24.01 -15.74
CA LEU A 72 42.25 23.66 -14.46
C LEU A 72 42.53 22.15 -14.45
N GLY A 73 43.72 21.78 -14.93
CA GLY A 73 44.09 20.38 -15.19
C GLY A 73 44.93 19.71 -14.10
N SER A 74 45.34 20.44 -13.07
CA SER A 74 46.16 19.94 -11.96
C SER A 74 45.71 20.54 -10.64
N ALA A 75 45.97 19.85 -9.54
CA ALA A 75 45.70 20.37 -8.20
C ALA A 75 46.43 21.72 -7.98
N ALA A 76 45.71 22.70 -7.44
CA ALA A 76 46.22 24.04 -7.20
C ALA A 76 45.33 24.78 -6.19
N THR A 77 45.89 25.77 -5.50
CA THR A 77 45.13 26.74 -4.69
C THR A 77 45.14 28.10 -5.37
N ILE A 78 43.99 28.57 -5.84
CA ILE A 78 43.87 29.76 -6.68
C ILE A 78 42.98 30.78 -5.99
N ALA A 79 43.53 31.97 -5.74
CA ALA A 79 42.79 33.13 -5.24
C ALA A 79 42.29 33.96 -6.42
N VAL A 80 40.97 33.97 -6.64
CA VAL A 80 40.31 34.80 -7.64
C VAL A 80 40.29 36.25 -7.18
N ASP A 81 40.54 37.15 -8.11
CA ASP A 81 40.49 38.60 -7.89
C ASP A 81 39.24 39.03 -7.12
N ALA A 82 39.36 39.99 -6.21
CA ALA A 82 38.23 40.47 -5.41
C ALA A 82 37.13 41.12 -6.26
N GLY A 83 37.50 41.75 -7.39
CA GLY A 83 36.55 42.27 -8.39
C GLY A 83 35.92 41.18 -9.26
N GLY A 84 36.36 39.93 -9.10
CA GLY A 84 35.90 38.78 -9.85
C GLY A 84 36.56 38.65 -11.23
N VAL A 85 36.29 37.52 -11.87
CA VAL A 85 36.77 37.19 -13.22
C VAL A 85 35.64 36.62 -14.04
N THR A 86 35.67 36.81 -15.36
CA THR A 86 34.69 36.20 -16.27
C THR A 86 35.42 35.47 -17.39
N ALA A 87 35.40 34.14 -17.35
CA ALA A 87 35.93 33.29 -18.40
C ALA A 87 34.95 33.13 -19.56
N GLY A 88 35.46 32.78 -20.74
CA GLY A 88 34.69 32.20 -21.83
C GLY A 88 34.16 30.84 -21.37
N THR A 89 34.94 29.78 -21.54
CA THR A 89 34.59 28.45 -21.01
C THR A 89 35.52 28.06 -19.87
N MET A 90 35.03 27.25 -18.94
CA MET A 90 35.83 26.67 -17.86
C MET A 90 35.83 25.15 -17.95
N ALA A 91 36.99 24.56 -18.18
CA ALA A 91 37.21 23.12 -18.15
C ALA A 91 37.96 22.73 -16.86
N LEU A 92 37.38 21.83 -16.10
CA LEU A 92 37.98 21.24 -14.92
C LEU A 92 38.36 19.80 -15.30
N THR A 93 39.66 19.53 -15.38
CA THR A 93 40.19 18.28 -15.96
C THR A 93 41.20 17.59 -15.04
N ASN A 94 41.36 18.09 -13.81
CA ASN A 94 42.29 17.50 -12.84
C ASN A 94 41.94 16.03 -12.56
N ALA A 95 42.84 15.12 -12.92
CA ALA A 95 42.61 13.69 -12.77
C ALA A 95 42.63 13.25 -11.29
N THR A 96 43.43 13.92 -10.47
CA THR A 96 43.59 13.65 -9.03
C THR A 96 43.79 14.96 -8.26
N GLY A 97 43.79 14.87 -6.93
CA GLY A 97 43.99 16.01 -6.04
C GLY A 97 42.85 17.03 -6.09
N THR A 98 43.12 18.21 -5.54
CA THR A 98 42.10 19.26 -5.35
C THR A 98 42.51 20.56 -6.03
N VAL A 99 41.61 21.12 -6.82
CA VAL A 99 41.64 22.53 -7.22
C VAL A 99 40.79 23.31 -6.20
N ALA A 100 41.41 24.19 -5.43
CA ALA A 100 40.74 25.02 -4.44
C ALA A 100 40.67 26.46 -4.94
N LEU A 101 39.45 26.95 -5.17
CA LEU A 101 39.17 28.32 -5.59
C LEU A 101 38.59 29.11 -4.42
N SER A 102 39.07 30.35 -4.25
CA SER A 102 38.63 31.30 -3.22
C SER A 102 38.68 32.73 -3.77
N GLY A 103 38.19 33.73 -3.03
CA GLY A 103 38.22 35.13 -3.47
C GLY A 103 36.91 35.62 -4.10
N GLY A 104 36.99 36.49 -5.12
CA GLY A 104 35.81 37.13 -5.73
C GLY A 104 34.97 36.22 -6.63
N SER A 105 33.97 36.79 -7.31
CA SER A 105 33.04 36.02 -8.14
C SER A 105 33.67 35.44 -9.40
N ILE A 106 33.17 34.30 -9.85
CA ILE A 106 33.57 33.65 -11.10
C ILE A 106 32.37 33.64 -12.05
N GLY A 107 32.53 34.27 -13.22
CA GLY A 107 31.64 34.15 -14.37
C GLY A 107 32.20 33.16 -15.41
N ALA A 108 31.33 32.40 -16.06
CA ALA A 108 31.68 31.60 -17.23
C ALA A 108 30.50 31.47 -18.21
N SER A 109 30.78 31.35 -19.50
CA SER A 109 29.76 30.96 -20.49
C SER A 109 29.37 29.48 -20.37
N SER A 110 30.29 28.61 -19.94
CA SER A 110 30.01 27.22 -19.59
C SER A 110 31.06 26.69 -18.60
N LEU A 111 30.70 25.69 -17.81
CA LEU A 111 31.61 25.00 -16.90
C LEU A 111 31.45 23.50 -17.07
N THR A 112 32.55 22.78 -17.29
CA THR A 112 32.57 21.32 -17.44
C THR A 112 33.62 20.71 -16.52
N GLN A 113 33.19 19.84 -15.61
CA GLN A 113 34.06 18.98 -14.81
C GLN A 113 34.06 17.56 -15.38
N SER A 114 35.20 17.17 -15.94
CA SER A 114 35.44 15.84 -16.51
C SER A 114 36.64 15.13 -15.88
N GLY A 115 37.42 15.82 -15.05
CA GLY A 115 38.49 15.21 -14.25
C GLY A 115 37.92 14.38 -13.09
N ALA A 116 38.61 13.31 -12.71
CA ALA A 116 38.22 12.48 -11.57
C ALA A 116 38.59 13.10 -10.19
N GLY A 117 39.36 14.18 -10.18
CA GLY A 117 39.75 14.90 -8.98
C GLY A 117 38.62 15.75 -8.38
N THR A 118 38.98 16.52 -7.36
CA THR A 118 38.06 17.40 -6.64
C THR A 118 38.28 18.84 -7.05
N VAL A 119 37.20 19.62 -7.17
CA VAL A 119 37.23 21.07 -7.28
C VAL A 119 36.35 21.62 -6.16
N THR A 120 36.93 22.47 -5.32
CA THR A 120 36.21 23.18 -4.26
C THR A 120 36.22 24.66 -4.57
N MET A 121 35.04 25.23 -4.76
CA MET A 121 34.82 26.65 -4.97
C MET A 121 34.25 27.28 -3.71
N ASN A 122 34.81 28.41 -3.31
CA ASN A 122 34.25 29.28 -2.27
C ASN A 122 33.85 30.64 -2.85
N ASN A 123 33.51 30.65 -4.15
CA ASN A 123 33.27 31.83 -4.96
C ASN A 123 31.80 31.87 -5.37
N ALA A 124 31.21 33.06 -5.43
CA ALA A 124 29.93 33.21 -6.12
C ALA A 124 30.14 32.83 -7.60
N LEU A 125 29.41 31.83 -8.07
CA LEU A 125 29.57 31.24 -9.40
C LEU A 125 28.38 31.64 -10.27
N SER A 126 28.64 32.16 -11.47
CA SER A 126 27.63 32.49 -12.48
C SER A 126 27.96 31.86 -13.82
N VAL A 127 27.20 30.85 -14.23
CA VAL A 127 27.38 30.13 -15.50
C VAL A 127 26.22 30.46 -16.46
N ALA A 128 26.50 31.21 -17.51
CA ALA A 128 25.48 31.64 -18.47
C ALA A 128 24.92 30.47 -19.30
N GLY A 129 25.68 29.40 -19.46
CA GLY A 129 25.31 28.14 -20.10
C GLY A 129 25.21 26.99 -19.11
N ALA A 130 25.54 25.78 -19.57
CA ALA A 130 25.47 24.59 -18.73
C ALA A 130 26.64 24.51 -17.74
N LEU A 131 26.33 24.15 -16.50
CA LEU A 131 27.26 23.57 -15.55
C LEU A 131 27.14 22.04 -15.63
N THR A 132 28.17 21.41 -16.19
CA THR A 132 28.19 19.98 -16.48
C THR A 132 29.20 19.26 -15.59
N ASN A 133 28.78 18.17 -14.95
CA ASN A 133 29.67 17.28 -14.20
C ASN A 133 29.54 15.85 -14.72
N SER A 134 30.61 15.32 -15.32
CA SER A 134 30.66 13.95 -15.82
C SER A 134 31.57 13.04 -15.01
N ALA A 135 32.42 13.59 -14.14
CA ALA A 135 33.34 12.85 -13.28
C ALA A 135 33.70 13.67 -12.03
N GLY A 136 34.50 13.07 -11.14
CA GLY A 136 35.09 13.77 -9.99
C GLY A 136 34.09 14.36 -9.01
N THR A 137 34.55 15.32 -8.21
CA THR A 137 33.71 16.06 -7.26
C THR A 137 33.79 17.56 -7.54
N LEU A 138 32.63 18.20 -7.65
CA LEU A 138 32.48 19.65 -7.76
C LEU A 138 31.71 20.15 -6.54
N ALA A 139 32.39 20.82 -5.61
CA ALA A 139 31.77 21.44 -4.45
C ALA A 139 31.80 22.96 -4.59
N ASN A 140 30.65 23.63 -4.44
CA ASN A 140 30.60 25.08 -4.27
C ASN A 140 29.98 25.44 -2.92
N ASN A 141 30.76 26.12 -2.08
CA ASN A 141 30.37 26.57 -0.75
C ASN A 141 29.73 27.97 -0.73
N SER A 142 29.56 28.58 -1.89
CA SER A 142 28.91 29.88 -2.08
C SER A 142 27.72 29.76 -3.03
N THR A 143 27.12 30.88 -3.42
CA THR A 143 25.96 30.91 -4.32
C THR A 143 26.33 30.44 -5.72
N THR A 144 25.41 29.72 -6.36
CA THR A 144 25.56 29.24 -7.75
C THR A 144 24.38 29.71 -8.59
N ALA A 145 24.62 30.51 -9.62
CA ALA A 145 23.67 30.76 -10.69
C ALA A 145 24.13 29.98 -11.93
N ALA A 146 23.26 29.16 -12.51
CA ALA A 146 23.57 28.47 -13.76
C ALA A 146 22.35 28.42 -14.67
N ASN A 147 22.57 28.44 -15.98
CA ASN A 147 21.46 28.24 -16.90
C ASN A 147 20.92 26.81 -16.82
N SER A 148 21.77 25.80 -16.70
CA SER A 148 21.34 24.42 -16.41
C SER A 148 22.38 23.68 -15.60
N LEU A 149 21.94 22.71 -14.80
CA LEU A 149 22.81 21.76 -14.11
C LEU A 149 22.64 20.37 -14.76
N VAL A 150 23.72 19.81 -15.30
CA VAL A 150 23.72 18.49 -15.94
C VAL A 150 24.75 17.60 -15.28
N VAL A 151 24.31 16.48 -14.71
CA VAL A 151 25.19 15.54 -14.02
C VAL A 151 24.98 14.14 -14.61
N SER A 152 26.00 13.65 -15.30
CA SER A 152 26.02 12.32 -15.90
C SER A 152 26.97 11.36 -15.16
N GLY A 153 27.74 11.87 -14.19
CA GLY A 153 28.68 11.13 -13.36
C GLY A 153 29.27 12.01 -12.27
N GLY A 154 30.12 11.43 -11.42
CA GLY A 154 30.75 12.16 -10.31
C GLY A 154 29.77 12.66 -9.23
N THR A 155 30.18 13.67 -8.47
CA THR A 155 29.40 14.28 -7.38
C THR A 155 29.39 15.80 -7.53
N VAL A 156 28.21 16.43 -7.41
CA VAL A 156 28.05 17.88 -7.31
C VAL A 156 27.44 18.24 -5.96
N ASN A 157 28.11 19.06 -5.18
CA ASN A 157 27.62 19.58 -3.91
C ASN A 157 27.48 21.11 -3.99
N LEU A 158 26.26 21.60 -4.11
CA LEU A 158 25.96 23.02 -4.00
C LEU A 158 25.55 23.30 -2.56
N ASN A 159 26.52 23.72 -1.77
CA ASN A 159 26.34 23.97 -0.34
C ASN A 159 25.75 25.36 -0.08
N GLY A 160 26.01 26.34 -0.95
CA GLY A 160 25.28 27.61 -0.99
C GLY A 160 24.03 27.56 -1.87
N ALA A 161 23.22 28.63 -1.82
CA ALA A 161 21.97 28.71 -2.56
C ALA A 161 22.20 28.63 -4.07
N ALA A 162 21.38 27.84 -4.77
CA ALA A 162 21.44 27.71 -6.22
C ALA A 162 20.24 28.37 -6.92
N SER A 163 20.48 28.99 -8.07
CA SER A 163 19.47 29.51 -8.99
C SER A 163 19.70 28.89 -10.37
N ILE A 164 18.83 27.96 -10.77
CA ILE A 164 18.97 27.17 -12.00
C ILE A 164 17.78 27.43 -12.94
N THR A 165 18.04 28.02 -14.10
CA THR A 165 16.98 28.54 -14.99
C THR A 165 16.29 27.45 -15.81
N ASN A 166 17.03 26.67 -16.58
CA ASN A 166 16.54 25.61 -17.47
C ASN A 166 16.55 24.21 -16.83
N GLY A 167 16.66 24.16 -15.50
CA GLY A 167 16.45 22.93 -14.73
C GLY A 167 17.70 22.12 -14.43
N VAL A 168 17.46 21.03 -13.70
CA VAL A 168 18.46 20.08 -13.22
C VAL A 168 18.22 18.72 -13.88
N THR A 169 19.26 18.17 -14.52
CA THR A 169 19.25 16.81 -15.07
C THR A 169 20.30 15.96 -14.37
N VAL A 170 19.87 14.84 -13.80
CA VAL A 170 20.73 13.83 -13.20
C VAL A 170 20.51 12.52 -13.93
N SER A 171 21.46 12.15 -14.78
CA SER A 171 21.48 10.89 -15.52
C SER A 171 22.62 9.95 -15.08
N GLY A 172 23.34 10.33 -14.03
CA GLY A 172 24.33 9.52 -13.34
C GLY A 172 24.91 10.32 -12.17
N GLY A 173 25.79 9.69 -11.40
CA GLY A 173 26.44 10.37 -10.27
C GLY A 173 25.47 10.80 -9.16
N ALA A 174 25.88 11.81 -8.40
CA ALA A 174 25.13 12.35 -7.26
C ALA A 174 25.12 13.88 -7.26
N VAL A 175 23.99 14.47 -6.87
CA VAL A 175 23.83 15.92 -6.69
C VAL A 175 23.25 16.19 -5.31
N THR A 176 23.80 17.17 -4.59
CA THR A 176 23.25 17.68 -3.33
C THR A 176 22.99 19.18 -3.46
N LEU A 177 21.74 19.59 -3.25
CA LEU A 177 21.36 20.98 -3.01
C LEU A 177 21.13 21.14 -1.50
N ALA A 178 22.15 21.63 -0.80
CA ALA A 178 22.17 21.63 0.66
C ALA A 178 21.26 22.70 1.27
N THR A 179 21.08 23.82 0.57
CA THR A 179 20.33 25.00 1.02
C THR A 179 19.21 25.35 0.04
N ASN A 180 18.34 26.28 0.44
CA ASN A 180 17.20 26.70 -0.35
C ASN A 180 17.64 27.17 -1.74
N SER A 181 17.10 26.52 -2.77
CA SER A 181 17.44 26.77 -4.17
C SER A 181 16.19 27.04 -5.00
N THR A 182 16.37 27.77 -6.10
CA THR A 182 15.33 28.06 -7.09
C THR A 182 15.64 27.33 -8.39
N ILE A 183 14.68 26.55 -8.88
CA ILE A 183 14.80 25.74 -10.10
C ILE A 183 13.60 26.00 -11.00
N SER A 184 13.80 26.78 -12.06
CA SER A 184 12.67 27.22 -12.90
C SER A 184 12.27 26.16 -13.94
N GLY A 185 13.24 25.53 -14.60
CA GLY A 185 13.03 24.57 -15.70
C GLY A 185 12.68 23.14 -15.28
N GLY A 186 12.54 22.89 -13.97
CA GLY A 186 12.17 21.58 -13.43
C GLY A 186 13.37 20.67 -13.14
N VAL A 187 13.06 19.46 -12.68
CA VAL A 187 14.05 18.47 -12.25
C VAL A 187 13.78 17.14 -12.95
N ASN A 188 14.82 16.55 -13.54
CA ASN A 188 14.79 15.22 -14.11
C ASN A 188 15.89 14.34 -13.50
N VAL A 189 15.50 13.22 -12.90
CA VAL A 189 16.39 12.21 -12.35
C VAL A 189 16.12 10.89 -13.08
N SER A 190 16.90 10.59 -14.12
CA SER A 190 16.73 9.37 -14.91
C SER A 190 17.56 8.21 -14.37
N SER A 191 18.70 8.53 -13.77
CA SER A 191 19.67 7.60 -13.20
C SER A 191 20.62 8.38 -12.30
N GLY A 192 21.15 7.78 -11.24
CA GLY A 192 21.92 8.50 -10.22
C GLY A 192 21.04 9.02 -9.07
N SER A 193 21.56 9.97 -8.29
CA SER A 193 20.91 10.46 -7.07
C SER A 193 20.86 11.99 -6.98
N LEU A 194 19.73 12.55 -6.55
CA LEU A 194 19.57 13.97 -6.23
C LEU A 194 19.04 14.12 -4.81
N ALA A 195 19.77 14.86 -3.96
CA ALA A 195 19.35 15.24 -2.63
C ALA A 195 18.91 16.71 -2.59
N LEU A 196 17.67 16.93 -2.14
CA LEU A 196 17.04 18.22 -1.95
C LEU A 196 16.89 18.47 -0.44
N ASN A 197 17.90 19.09 0.17
CA ASN A 197 17.95 19.29 1.62
C ASN A 197 17.43 20.67 2.06
N GLY A 198 17.45 21.66 1.17
CA GLY A 198 16.80 22.95 1.39
C GLY A 198 15.29 22.92 1.15
N ALA A 199 14.58 23.96 1.60
CA ALA A 199 13.23 24.26 1.14
C ALA A 199 13.32 24.94 -0.23
N ASN A 200 13.11 24.20 -1.31
CA ASN A 200 13.36 24.67 -2.67
C ASN A 200 12.10 25.25 -3.30
N THR A 201 12.30 26.13 -4.29
CA THR A 201 11.25 26.59 -5.20
C THR A 201 11.44 25.93 -6.55
N ILE A 202 10.53 25.04 -6.94
CA ILE A 202 10.61 24.31 -8.22
C ILE A 202 9.32 24.56 -9.01
N SER A 203 9.44 25.17 -10.21
CA SER A 203 8.26 25.49 -11.04
C SER A 203 8.03 24.54 -12.22
N GLY A 204 9.08 23.90 -12.75
CA GLY A 204 8.97 23.01 -13.92
C GLY A 204 8.56 21.56 -13.62
N GLY A 205 8.15 21.26 -12.39
CA GLY A 205 7.84 19.90 -11.96
C GLY A 205 9.08 19.07 -11.60
N VAL A 206 8.85 17.89 -11.02
CA VAL A 206 9.91 16.93 -10.68
C VAL A 206 9.57 15.57 -11.29
N THR A 207 10.50 15.03 -12.05
CA THR A 207 10.38 13.75 -12.76
C THR A 207 11.52 12.84 -12.32
N ASN A 208 11.19 11.68 -11.77
CA ASN A 208 12.15 10.63 -11.40
C ASN A 208 11.83 9.33 -12.16
N THR A 209 12.63 8.99 -13.17
CA THR A 209 12.37 7.86 -14.06
C THR A 209 13.42 6.75 -13.89
N GLY A 210 13.66 6.33 -12.65
CA GLY A 210 14.57 5.22 -12.32
C GLY A 210 15.77 5.59 -11.46
N GLY A 211 15.94 6.87 -11.10
CA GLY A 211 16.96 7.31 -10.15
C GLY A 211 16.46 7.40 -8.70
N THR A 212 17.29 7.99 -7.85
CA THR A 212 17.00 8.23 -6.44
C THR A 212 16.83 9.72 -6.18
N LEU A 213 15.62 10.12 -5.79
CA LEU A 213 15.33 11.46 -5.30
C LEU A 213 15.23 11.43 -3.78
N LEU A 214 16.23 11.99 -3.10
CA LEU A 214 16.23 12.16 -1.65
C LEU A 214 15.62 13.50 -1.30
N VAL A 215 14.54 13.49 -0.52
CA VAL A 215 13.96 14.69 0.07
C VAL A 215 14.44 14.80 1.52
N GLY A 216 14.99 15.96 1.88
CA GLY A 216 15.61 16.20 3.19
C GLY A 216 14.89 17.23 4.07
N ASN A 217 13.94 17.98 3.53
CA ASN A 217 13.15 19.01 4.22
C ASN A 217 11.69 19.05 3.74
N ASN A 218 10.69 19.29 4.60
CA ASN A 218 9.27 19.27 4.21
C ASN A 218 8.93 20.10 2.95
N GLY A 219 9.67 21.19 2.70
CA GLY A 219 9.58 22.02 1.50
C GLY A 219 10.54 21.64 0.36
N ALA A 220 11.12 20.45 0.36
CA ALA A 220 12.19 20.03 -0.57
C ALA A 220 11.77 20.12 -2.03
N LEU A 221 10.51 19.82 -2.33
CA LEU A 221 9.95 19.91 -3.69
C LEU A 221 9.23 21.24 -3.94
N GLY A 222 9.17 22.15 -2.95
CA GLY A 222 8.32 23.33 -2.99
C GLY A 222 6.87 22.96 -3.32
N ASN A 223 6.31 23.60 -4.34
CA ASN A 223 4.95 23.35 -4.82
C ASN A 223 4.89 22.40 -6.03
N ALA A 224 6.01 21.80 -6.44
CA ALA A 224 6.04 20.97 -7.64
C ALA A 224 5.25 19.68 -7.47
N THR A 225 4.61 19.22 -8.55
CA THR A 225 4.11 17.85 -8.63
C THR A 225 5.28 16.89 -8.86
N LEU A 226 5.20 15.70 -8.27
CA LEU A 226 6.20 14.65 -8.45
C LEU A 226 5.67 13.57 -9.38
N PHE A 227 6.40 13.25 -10.45
CA PHE A 227 6.18 12.08 -11.28
C PHE A 227 7.28 11.05 -11.03
N VAL A 228 6.92 9.81 -10.71
CA VAL A 228 7.88 8.72 -10.46
C VAL A 228 7.53 7.51 -11.32
N SER A 229 8.48 7.00 -12.09
CA SER A 229 8.31 5.83 -12.95
C SER A 229 9.53 4.93 -12.94
N ASN A 230 9.44 3.76 -13.60
CA ASN A 230 10.52 2.79 -13.75
C ASN A 230 11.19 2.41 -12.42
N ASN A 231 10.38 2.24 -11.36
CA ASN A 231 10.83 1.99 -9.99
C ASN A 231 11.75 3.07 -9.39
N GLY A 232 11.67 4.31 -9.90
CA GLY A 232 12.34 5.46 -9.29
C GLY A 232 12.05 5.54 -7.79
N VAL A 233 13.08 5.91 -7.03
CA VAL A 233 13.03 5.93 -5.56
C VAL A 233 12.81 7.35 -5.06
N LEU A 234 11.72 7.56 -4.32
CA LEU A 234 11.56 8.68 -3.41
C LEU A 234 12.12 8.25 -2.04
N GLY A 235 13.31 8.74 -1.71
CA GLY A 235 14.02 8.38 -0.49
C GLY A 235 13.85 9.43 0.61
N VAL A 236 13.66 8.97 1.85
CA VAL A 236 13.56 9.82 3.03
C VAL A 236 14.46 9.28 4.13
N THR A 237 15.61 9.92 4.31
CA THR A 237 16.62 9.53 5.30
C THR A 237 16.83 10.55 6.41
N ASN A 238 16.46 11.82 6.15
CA ASN A 238 16.62 12.90 7.11
C ASN A 238 15.38 12.99 8.01
N SER A 239 15.57 13.00 9.33
CA SER A 239 14.47 13.13 10.31
C SER A 239 13.74 14.47 10.24
N ALA A 240 14.31 15.49 9.58
CA ALA A 240 13.64 16.77 9.31
C ALA A 240 12.50 16.64 8.29
N MET A 241 12.47 15.58 7.48
CA MET A 241 11.33 15.22 6.64
C MET A 241 10.28 14.43 7.43
N THR A 242 9.17 15.08 7.75
CA THR A 242 8.04 14.42 8.41
C THR A 242 6.78 14.44 7.54
N LEU A 243 6.65 15.42 6.65
CA LEU A 243 5.48 15.60 5.79
C LEU A 243 5.90 16.09 4.40
N LEU A 244 5.47 15.37 3.37
CA LEU A 244 5.52 15.82 1.98
C LEU A 244 4.09 16.02 1.46
N THR A 245 3.71 17.26 1.18
CA THR A 245 2.34 17.61 0.73
C THR A 245 2.15 17.51 -0.79
N ASN A 246 3.24 17.32 -1.53
CA ASN A 246 3.23 17.28 -2.99
C ASN A 246 2.46 16.06 -3.51
N ALA A 247 1.64 16.27 -4.54
CA ALA A 247 0.99 15.18 -5.25
C ALA A 247 2.02 14.29 -5.95
N VAL A 248 1.78 12.99 -5.96
CA VAL A 248 2.66 11.99 -6.57
C VAL A 248 1.91 11.25 -7.67
N THR A 249 2.42 11.31 -8.89
CA THR A 249 1.95 10.52 -10.02
C THR A 249 2.88 9.33 -10.21
N VAL A 250 2.33 8.12 -10.10
CA VAL A 250 3.03 6.85 -10.38
C VAL A 250 2.92 6.55 -11.87
N GLY A 251 4.05 6.49 -12.55
CA GLY A 251 4.17 6.14 -13.96
C GLY A 251 4.42 4.64 -14.19
N VAL A 252 4.55 4.29 -15.47
CA VAL A 252 4.85 2.91 -15.90
C VAL A 252 6.10 2.37 -15.20
N GLY A 253 6.09 1.08 -14.88
CA GLY A 253 7.16 0.47 -14.08
C GLY A 253 7.07 0.72 -12.57
N GLY A 254 6.15 1.56 -12.09
CA GLY A 254 5.90 1.78 -10.67
C GLY A 254 6.83 2.80 -10.01
N ALA A 255 6.62 2.99 -8.71
CA ALA A 255 7.37 3.92 -7.87
C ALA A 255 7.76 3.26 -6.55
N THR A 256 8.91 3.64 -5.98
CA THR A 256 9.34 3.17 -4.66
C THR A 256 9.43 4.35 -3.69
N VAL A 257 8.85 4.20 -2.51
CA VAL A 257 9.08 5.09 -1.37
C VAL A 257 9.93 4.32 -0.37
N SER A 258 11.18 4.77 -0.17
CA SER A 258 12.11 4.16 0.79
C SER A 258 12.41 5.15 1.91
N ASN A 259 11.83 4.91 3.08
CA ASN A 259 11.99 5.79 4.23
C ASN A 259 12.59 5.03 5.42
N SER A 260 13.66 5.57 6.00
CA SER A 260 14.25 5.06 7.24
C SER A 260 13.68 5.72 8.49
N VAL A 261 12.99 6.85 8.32
CA VAL A 261 12.33 7.63 9.38
C VAL A 261 10.81 7.59 9.18
N ALA A 262 10.05 7.91 10.23
CA ALA A 262 8.60 8.05 10.10
C ALA A 262 8.26 9.24 9.18
N THR A 263 7.41 9.01 8.17
CA THR A 263 7.11 10.03 7.16
C THR A 263 5.65 9.96 6.74
N THR A 264 5.06 11.12 6.50
CA THR A 264 3.71 11.25 5.92
C THR A 264 3.78 11.78 4.49
N LEU A 265 3.08 11.11 3.57
CA LEU A 265 2.72 11.68 2.28
C LEU A 265 1.30 12.24 2.39
N GLY A 266 1.20 13.57 2.32
CA GLY A 266 -0.04 14.33 2.43
C GLY A 266 -0.65 14.72 1.08
N GLY A 267 0.10 14.58 -0.01
CA GLY A 267 -0.43 14.74 -1.36
C GLY A 267 -1.18 13.49 -1.83
N SER A 268 -2.13 13.67 -2.75
CA SER A 268 -2.78 12.55 -3.43
C SER A 268 -1.76 11.76 -4.25
N ILE A 269 -1.91 10.43 -4.28
CA ILE A 269 -1.09 9.54 -5.06
C ILE A 269 -1.96 8.89 -6.14
N THR A 270 -1.64 9.09 -7.42
CA THR A 270 -2.45 8.59 -8.54
C THR A 270 -1.60 7.89 -9.58
N ASN A 271 -2.19 6.99 -10.36
CA ASN A 271 -1.54 6.51 -11.59
C ASN A 271 -1.42 7.64 -12.60
N VAL A 272 -0.43 7.54 -13.49
CA VAL A 272 -0.43 8.30 -14.74
C VAL A 272 -1.69 7.99 -15.53
N SER A 273 -2.27 9.02 -16.13
CA SER A 273 -3.52 8.92 -16.89
C SER A 273 -3.46 7.79 -17.93
N GLY A 274 -4.54 6.99 -17.98
CA GLY A 274 -4.65 5.86 -18.90
C GLY A 274 -3.95 4.56 -18.46
N SER A 275 -3.17 4.58 -17.37
CA SER A 275 -2.56 3.37 -16.79
C SER A 275 -3.38 2.83 -15.63
N ALA A 276 -3.38 1.51 -15.45
CA ALA A 276 -4.06 0.80 -14.37
C ALA A 276 -3.09 -0.08 -13.59
N ASN A 277 -3.38 -0.32 -12.31
CA ASN A 277 -2.68 -1.31 -11.49
C ASN A 277 -1.16 -1.11 -11.41
N LEU A 278 -0.68 0.14 -11.44
CA LEU A 278 0.73 0.42 -11.20
C LEU A 278 1.07 0.20 -9.73
N THR A 279 2.32 -0.18 -9.49
CA THR A 279 2.79 -0.54 -8.15
C THR A 279 3.43 0.65 -7.45
N LEU A 280 2.97 0.92 -6.23
CA LEU A 280 3.69 1.70 -5.25
C LEU A 280 4.36 0.73 -4.26
N THR A 281 5.68 0.71 -4.27
CA THR A 281 6.49 -0.09 -3.36
C THR A 281 6.86 0.74 -2.13
N LYS A 282 6.57 0.22 -0.95
CA LYS A 282 7.05 0.75 0.33
C LYS A 282 8.23 -0.09 0.79
N ASP A 283 9.37 0.56 0.95
CA ASP A 283 10.60 -0.01 1.47
C ASP A 283 11.18 0.83 2.63
N GLY A 284 12.24 0.34 3.27
CA GLY A 284 12.86 0.97 4.43
C GLY A 284 12.14 0.67 5.75
N SER A 285 12.86 0.84 6.85
CA SER A 285 12.39 0.50 8.20
C SER A 285 11.39 1.49 8.79
N GLY A 286 11.32 2.71 8.28
CA GLY A 286 10.44 3.77 8.77
C GLY A 286 8.96 3.48 8.50
N ALA A 287 8.08 4.03 9.33
CA ALA A 287 6.65 4.01 9.08
C ALA A 287 6.27 5.06 8.01
N LEU A 288 5.59 4.65 6.95
CA LEU A 288 5.04 5.55 5.93
C LEU A 288 3.55 5.73 6.15
N THR A 289 3.08 6.96 6.28
CA THR A 289 1.64 7.27 6.40
C THR A 289 1.11 7.91 5.13
N LEU A 290 0.03 7.37 4.58
CA LEU A 290 -0.69 7.93 3.44
C LEU A 290 -2.03 8.50 3.91
N THR A 291 -2.12 9.83 3.99
CA THR A 291 -3.31 10.50 4.56
C THR A 291 -4.34 10.91 3.50
N ASN A 292 -3.88 11.22 2.29
CA ASN A 292 -4.75 11.68 1.20
C ASN A 292 -5.14 10.53 0.25
N ALA A 293 -5.84 10.85 -0.83
CA ALA A 293 -6.34 9.83 -1.76
C ALA A 293 -5.19 8.98 -2.33
N LEU A 294 -5.38 7.67 -2.35
CA LEU A 294 -4.53 6.73 -3.08
C LEU A 294 -5.37 6.15 -4.22
N GLY A 295 -4.94 6.36 -5.44
CA GLY A 295 -5.70 6.04 -6.63
C GLY A 295 -6.91 6.95 -6.85
N VAL A 296 -7.66 6.66 -7.90
CA VAL A 296 -8.91 7.37 -8.24
C VAL A 296 -10.05 6.37 -8.48
N THR A 297 -11.28 6.87 -8.47
CA THR A 297 -12.46 6.09 -8.85
C THR A 297 -12.36 5.61 -10.30
N GLY A 298 -12.56 4.31 -10.55
CA GLY A 298 -12.57 3.71 -11.90
C GLY A 298 -11.54 2.57 -12.08
N SER A 299 -11.73 1.65 -13.04
CA SER A 299 -10.86 0.46 -13.29
C SER A 299 -9.40 0.80 -13.49
N THR A 300 -9.11 1.97 -14.06
CA THR A 300 -7.75 2.46 -14.30
C THR A 300 -7.14 3.19 -13.09
N GLY A 301 -7.94 3.54 -12.09
CA GLY A 301 -7.49 4.38 -10.98
C GLY A 301 -6.83 3.66 -9.81
N SER A 302 -6.94 2.33 -9.70
CA SER A 302 -6.43 1.57 -8.55
C SER A 302 -4.90 1.41 -8.57
N ILE A 303 -4.28 1.44 -7.38
CA ILE A 303 -2.84 1.26 -7.17
C ILE A 303 -2.55 -0.05 -6.45
N ALA A 304 -1.54 -0.79 -6.93
CA ALA A 304 -0.99 -1.96 -6.25
C ALA A 304 -0.04 -1.50 -5.14
N LEU A 305 -0.18 -2.06 -3.94
CA LEU A 305 0.75 -1.81 -2.83
C LEU A 305 1.71 -2.99 -2.71
N ASN A 306 3.01 -2.72 -2.71
CA ASN A 306 4.03 -3.73 -2.40
C ASN A 306 4.82 -3.27 -1.17
N VAL A 307 4.51 -3.82 0.00
CA VAL A 307 5.16 -3.45 1.26
C VAL A 307 6.25 -4.47 1.55
N THR A 308 7.50 -4.10 1.28
CA THR A 308 8.65 -4.99 1.45
C THR A 308 9.20 -4.94 2.86
N ASN A 309 9.21 -3.75 3.48
CA ASN A 309 9.77 -3.50 4.81
C ASN A 309 9.00 -2.42 5.57
N GLY A 310 9.07 -2.50 6.90
CA GLY A 310 8.49 -1.52 7.81
C GLY A 310 6.97 -1.51 7.82
N ASN A 311 6.40 -0.37 8.24
CA ASN A 311 4.97 -0.19 8.37
C ASN A 311 4.44 0.76 7.29
N LEU A 312 3.32 0.40 6.66
CA LEU A 312 2.52 1.29 5.83
C LEU A 312 1.20 1.61 6.55
N VAL A 313 0.99 2.86 6.94
CA VAL A 313 -0.24 3.35 7.55
C VAL A 313 -1.13 3.96 6.47
N LEU A 314 -2.35 3.45 6.35
CA LEU A 314 -3.40 4.00 5.51
C LEU A 314 -4.40 4.74 6.40
N SER A 315 -4.53 6.06 6.22
CA SER A 315 -5.41 6.90 7.03
C SER A 315 -6.14 7.96 6.20
N GLY A 316 -7.16 8.60 6.78
CA GLY A 316 -7.84 9.73 6.16
C GLY A 316 -8.66 9.35 4.91
N ALA A 317 -8.34 9.96 3.77
CA ALA A 317 -9.13 9.83 2.54
C ALA A 317 -9.19 8.39 2.01
N GLN A 318 -10.12 8.14 1.08
CA GLN A 318 -10.32 6.81 0.51
C GLN A 318 -9.09 6.28 -0.23
N LYS A 319 -8.87 4.96 -0.17
CA LYS A 319 -7.75 4.26 -0.81
C LYS A 319 -8.28 3.25 -1.82
N TYR A 320 -7.96 3.44 -3.10
CA TYR A 320 -8.33 2.54 -4.19
C TYR A 320 -7.17 1.61 -4.50
N ILE A 321 -7.28 0.35 -4.05
CA ILE A 321 -6.21 -0.62 -4.19
C ILE A 321 -6.57 -1.77 -5.13
N THR A 322 -5.54 -2.37 -5.72
CA THR A 322 -5.62 -3.59 -6.53
C THR A 322 -4.68 -4.65 -5.94
N ASN A 323 -4.31 -5.66 -6.73
CA ASN A 323 -3.34 -6.70 -6.37
C ASN A 323 -2.16 -6.14 -5.61
N SER A 324 -1.98 -6.57 -4.37
CA SER A 324 -0.98 -6.02 -3.46
C SER A 324 -0.26 -7.15 -2.73
N GLN A 325 0.97 -6.89 -2.32
CA GLN A 325 1.77 -7.81 -1.49
C GLN A 325 2.25 -7.11 -0.23
N ILE A 326 2.17 -7.84 0.89
CA ILE A 326 2.74 -7.44 2.16
C ILE A 326 3.71 -8.56 2.56
N ASN A 327 5.01 -8.28 2.48
CA ASN A 327 6.04 -9.27 2.72
C ASN A 327 6.11 -9.66 4.20
N THR A 328 6.68 -10.84 4.46
CA THR A 328 6.93 -11.31 5.82
C THR A 328 7.74 -10.28 6.61
N GLY A 329 7.27 -9.94 7.82
CA GLY A 329 7.89 -8.91 8.67
C GLY A 329 7.41 -7.47 8.39
N ALA A 330 6.75 -7.23 7.25
CA ALA A 330 6.10 -5.96 6.96
C ALA A 330 4.65 -5.93 7.47
N LYS A 331 4.12 -4.71 7.64
CA LYS A 331 2.78 -4.47 8.15
C LYS A 331 2.05 -3.37 7.39
N VAL A 332 0.77 -3.58 7.13
CA VAL A 332 -0.17 -2.51 6.75
C VAL A 332 -1.07 -2.20 7.95
N ILE A 333 -1.20 -0.93 8.30
CA ILE A 333 -2.06 -0.45 9.39
C ILE A 333 -3.23 0.32 8.77
N LEU A 334 -4.45 -0.07 9.12
CA LEU A 334 -5.67 0.65 8.78
C LEU A 334 -6.05 1.54 9.97
N ASP A 335 -5.93 2.85 9.76
CA ASP A 335 -6.11 3.88 10.78
C ASP A 335 -7.18 4.89 10.35
N GLY A 336 -8.45 4.58 10.63
CA GLY A 336 -9.54 5.49 10.32
C GLY A 336 -9.79 5.66 8.81
N VAL A 337 -9.59 4.61 8.02
CA VAL A 337 -9.56 4.69 6.56
C VAL A 337 -10.67 3.87 5.90
N THR A 338 -11.09 4.31 4.72
CA THR A 338 -11.89 3.48 3.80
C THR A 338 -11.01 2.96 2.68
N VAL A 339 -10.85 1.64 2.61
CA VAL A 339 -10.17 0.92 1.54
C VAL A 339 -11.21 0.39 0.56
N ASN A 340 -11.06 0.70 -0.72
CA ASN A 340 -11.87 0.17 -1.82
C ASN A 340 -11.01 -0.82 -2.62
N ALA A 341 -11.17 -2.11 -2.32
CA ALA A 341 -10.59 -3.19 -3.09
C ALA A 341 -11.42 -3.44 -4.35
N ARG A 342 -10.74 -3.68 -5.47
CA ARG A 342 -11.38 -3.75 -6.78
C ARG A 342 -10.86 -4.99 -7.52
N GLY A 343 -11.33 -6.16 -7.08
CA GLY A 343 -10.79 -7.45 -7.54
C GLY A 343 -9.37 -7.72 -7.03
N ALA A 344 -9.05 -7.18 -5.85
CA ALA A 344 -7.70 -7.17 -5.33
C ALA A 344 -7.38 -8.52 -4.68
N LYS A 345 -6.23 -9.09 -5.06
CA LYS A 345 -5.59 -10.18 -4.31
C LYS A 345 -4.49 -9.60 -3.45
N LEU A 346 -4.69 -9.64 -2.13
CA LEU A 346 -3.70 -9.22 -1.14
C LEU A 346 -2.97 -10.45 -0.63
N GLY A 347 -1.68 -10.52 -0.97
CA GLY A 347 -0.81 -11.66 -0.75
C GLY A 347 0.33 -11.39 0.23
N GLY A 348 1.12 -12.43 0.48
CA GLY A 348 2.36 -12.37 1.27
C GLY A 348 2.19 -12.81 2.73
N GLY A 349 3.30 -12.88 3.45
CA GLY A 349 3.37 -13.34 4.84
C GLY A 349 3.27 -12.23 5.89
N GLY A 350 3.12 -10.97 5.47
CA GLY A 350 2.95 -9.82 6.36
C GLY A 350 1.56 -9.74 6.99
N THR A 351 1.37 -8.72 7.82
CA THR A 351 0.14 -8.54 8.63
C THR A 351 -0.64 -7.29 8.24
N ILE A 352 -1.95 -7.33 8.44
CA ILE A 352 -2.84 -6.17 8.39
C ILE A 352 -3.36 -5.93 9.80
N GLU A 353 -3.15 -4.73 10.33
CA GLU A 353 -3.59 -4.33 11.66
C GLU A 353 -4.62 -3.20 11.57
N VAL A 354 -5.73 -3.31 12.31
CA VAL A 354 -6.78 -2.30 12.36
C VAL A 354 -6.71 -1.58 13.71
N THR A 355 -6.26 -0.33 13.70
CA THR A 355 -6.00 0.46 14.91
C THR A 355 -7.08 1.50 15.20
N ASN A 356 -7.92 1.80 14.21
CA ASN A 356 -9.09 2.66 14.34
C ASN A 356 -10.23 2.18 13.41
N ASN A 357 -11.42 2.73 13.61
CA ASN A 357 -12.61 2.38 12.83
C ASN A 357 -12.35 2.57 11.32
N SER A 358 -12.24 1.45 10.62
CA SER A 358 -11.89 1.39 9.21
C SER A 358 -12.92 0.60 8.43
N ALA A 359 -13.03 0.88 7.14
CA ALA A 359 -13.93 0.20 6.22
C ALA A 359 -13.15 -0.45 5.07
N TRP A 360 -13.59 -1.63 4.66
CA TRP A 360 -13.08 -2.35 3.50
C TRP A 360 -14.22 -2.71 2.55
N ASN A 361 -14.25 -2.03 1.41
CA ASN A 361 -15.30 -2.16 0.41
C ASN A 361 -14.81 -2.95 -0.80
N ASN A 362 -15.70 -3.72 -1.41
CA ASN A 362 -15.42 -4.46 -2.65
C ASN A 362 -16.65 -4.47 -3.57
N SER A 363 -16.53 -3.84 -4.74
CA SER A 363 -17.71 -3.50 -5.57
C SER A 363 -17.64 -3.92 -7.04
N ILE A 364 -16.53 -4.48 -7.51
CA ILE A 364 -16.35 -4.75 -8.97
C ILE A 364 -15.89 -6.16 -9.35
N ALA A 365 -15.32 -6.92 -8.42
CA ALA A 365 -14.84 -8.27 -8.65
C ALA A 365 -14.56 -8.95 -7.31
N ASN A 366 -14.36 -10.27 -7.30
CA ASN A 366 -14.00 -10.99 -6.08
C ASN A 366 -12.61 -10.57 -5.59
N SER A 367 -12.50 -10.30 -4.30
CA SER A 367 -11.24 -9.92 -3.64
C SER A 367 -10.89 -10.94 -2.56
N SER A 368 -9.60 -11.12 -2.32
CA SER A 368 -9.11 -12.08 -1.32
C SER A 368 -7.91 -11.52 -0.56
N ILE A 369 -7.86 -11.80 0.74
CA ILE A 369 -6.79 -11.41 1.65
C ILE A 369 -6.20 -12.68 2.26
N THR A 370 -4.93 -12.95 1.96
CA THR A 370 -4.19 -14.05 2.59
C THR A 370 -3.34 -13.58 3.77
N ASN A 371 -3.17 -12.28 3.96
CA ASN A 371 -2.46 -11.76 5.12
C ASN A 371 -3.25 -12.02 6.40
N ALA A 372 -2.57 -12.21 7.53
CA ALA A 372 -3.23 -12.25 8.82
C ALA A 372 -3.83 -10.87 9.14
N VAL A 373 -5.09 -10.84 9.55
CA VAL A 373 -5.80 -9.61 9.91
C VAL A 373 -6.03 -9.59 11.42
N ALA A 374 -5.56 -8.52 12.09
CA ALA A 374 -5.74 -8.30 13.52
C ALA A 374 -6.50 -6.99 13.78
N ILE A 375 -7.54 -7.04 14.62
CA ILE A 375 -8.34 -5.87 15.01
C ILE A 375 -8.01 -5.49 16.45
N GLY A 376 -7.43 -4.30 16.64
CA GLY A 376 -7.06 -3.76 17.94
C GLY A 376 -8.25 -3.54 18.87
N SER A 377 -7.99 -3.46 20.17
CA SER A 377 -9.02 -3.15 21.17
C SER A 377 -9.63 -1.77 20.91
N GLY A 378 -10.96 -1.65 20.97
CA GLY A 378 -11.68 -0.42 20.65
C GLY A 378 -11.81 -0.11 19.15
N SER A 379 -11.13 -0.86 18.28
CA SER A 379 -11.20 -0.68 16.83
C SER A 379 -12.36 -1.46 16.20
N LYS A 380 -12.74 -1.04 14.99
CA LYS A 380 -13.73 -1.72 14.16
C LYS A 380 -13.22 -1.89 12.73
N LEU A 381 -13.38 -3.08 12.16
CA LEU A 381 -13.30 -3.32 10.72
C LEU A 381 -14.71 -3.55 10.18
N SER A 382 -15.19 -2.61 9.37
CA SER A 382 -16.46 -2.77 8.63
C SER A 382 -16.17 -3.26 7.23
N VAL A 383 -16.86 -4.31 6.76
CA VAL A 383 -16.72 -4.84 5.41
C VAL A 383 -18.01 -4.67 4.64
N GLY A 384 -17.87 -4.22 3.39
CA GLY A 384 -18.96 -3.98 2.47
C GLY A 384 -18.67 -4.60 1.11
N THR A 385 -19.59 -5.39 0.60
CA THR A 385 -19.51 -6.03 -0.73
C THR A 385 -20.80 -5.77 -1.52
N SER A 386 -20.69 -5.59 -2.83
CA SER A 386 -21.87 -5.63 -3.70
C SER A 386 -22.41 -7.06 -3.80
N SER A 387 -23.70 -7.24 -4.03
CA SER A 387 -24.39 -8.55 -4.06
C SER A 387 -23.75 -9.61 -4.96
N SER A 388 -23.10 -9.20 -6.06
CA SER A 388 -22.47 -10.12 -7.04
C SER A 388 -21.06 -10.59 -6.69
N TYR A 389 -20.42 -10.01 -5.67
CA TYR A 389 -19.00 -10.28 -5.38
C TYR A 389 -18.79 -10.66 -3.92
N TYR A 390 -17.63 -11.26 -3.67
CA TYR A 390 -17.19 -11.58 -2.32
C TYR A 390 -15.85 -10.97 -1.94
N LEU A 391 -15.67 -10.79 -0.63
CA LEU A 391 -14.38 -10.54 0.00
C LEU A 391 -14.06 -11.74 0.89
N GLU A 392 -12.90 -12.37 0.68
CA GLU A 392 -12.48 -13.55 1.43
C GLU A 392 -11.25 -13.29 2.29
N PHE A 393 -11.32 -13.63 3.57
CA PHE A 393 -10.22 -13.65 4.52
C PHE A 393 -9.71 -15.09 4.70
N LEU A 394 -8.67 -15.45 3.96
CA LEU A 394 -8.21 -16.85 3.88
C LEU A 394 -7.53 -17.31 5.18
N ASN A 395 -6.76 -16.42 5.81
CA ASN A 395 -6.04 -16.73 7.05
C ASN A 395 -6.78 -16.26 8.32
N GLY A 396 -8.08 -15.98 8.21
CA GLY A 396 -8.92 -15.61 9.33
C GLY A 396 -8.73 -14.17 9.82
N ILE A 397 -9.37 -13.86 10.95
CA ILE A 397 -9.39 -12.52 11.56
C ILE A 397 -9.29 -12.67 13.08
N THR A 398 -8.34 -11.99 13.73
CA THR A 398 -8.09 -12.10 15.17
C THR A 398 -8.18 -10.73 15.86
N GLY A 399 -8.16 -10.71 17.20
CA GLY A 399 -7.99 -9.50 18.00
C GLY A 399 -9.16 -9.17 18.93
N ALA A 400 -9.03 -8.11 19.72
CA ALA A 400 -10.04 -7.73 20.72
C ALA A 400 -11.12 -6.77 20.20
N GLY A 401 -10.98 -6.29 18.95
CA GLY A 401 -11.92 -5.35 18.35
C GLY A 401 -13.15 -5.99 17.71
N ASN A 402 -13.86 -5.16 16.94
CA ASN A 402 -15.13 -5.51 16.31
C ASN A 402 -14.98 -5.75 14.81
N PHE A 403 -15.61 -6.80 14.30
CA PHE A 403 -15.78 -7.04 12.87
C PHE A 403 -17.25 -6.86 12.49
N THR A 404 -17.54 -6.14 11.41
CA THR A 404 -18.93 -5.86 11.00
C THR A 404 -19.14 -6.06 9.50
N VAL A 405 -20.15 -6.83 9.13
CA VAL A 405 -20.58 -7.02 7.73
C VAL A 405 -21.80 -6.15 7.48
N THR A 406 -21.70 -5.19 6.55
CA THR A 406 -22.65 -4.08 6.40
C THR A 406 -23.59 -4.18 5.18
N THR A 407 -23.27 -4.98 4.17
CA THR A 407 -24.03 -5.06 2.91
C THR A 407 -24.18 -6.49 2.41
N GLY A 408 -25.11 -6.71 1.47
CA GLY A 408 -25.55 -8.06 1.06
C GLY A 408 -24.71 -8.82 0.05
N GLY A 409 -23.54 -8.32 -0.33
CA GLY A 409 -22.55 -9.21 -0.92
C GLY A 409 -22.05 -10.25 0.09
N THR A 410 -21.44 -11.32 -0.41
CA THR A 410 -21.00 -12.42 0.46
C THR A 410 -19.63 -12.08 1.04
N ASN A 411 -19.48 -12.09 2.36
CA ASN A 411 -18.18 -11.93 3.02
C ASN A 411 -17.75 -13.29 3.56
N ARG A 412 -16.55 -13.76 3.23
CA ARG A 412 -16.08 -15.12 3.55
C ARG A 412 -14.91 -15.08 4.52
N ILE A 413 -14.95 -15.94 5.54
CA ILE A 413 -13.81 -16.18 6.43
C ILE A 413 -13.51 -17.68 6.37
N THR A 414 -12.30 -18.02 5.89
CA THR A 414 -11.90 -19.42 5.68
C THR A 414 -10.94 -19.92 6.76
N GLY A 415 -10.18 -19.02 7.39
CA GLY A 415 -9.29 -19.32 8.51
C GLY A 415 -9.95 -19.19 9.89
N ILE A 416 -9.18 -19.40 10.95
CA ILE A 416 -9.66 -19.25 12.33
C ILE A 416 -9.95 -17.78 12.61
N SER A 417 -11.13 -17.49 13.17
CA SER A 417 -11.46 -16.18 13.70
C SER A 417 -11.58 -16.19 15.22
N THR A 418 -10.90 -15.24 15.86
CA THR A 418 -10.89 -15.06 17.32
C THR A 418 -11.16 -13.61 17.71
N VAL A 419 -11.89 -12.87 16.86
CA VAL A 419 -12.32 -11.51 17.22
C VAL A 419 -13.32 -11.56 18.37
N ALA A 420 -13.31 -10.54 19.23
CA ALA A 420 -14.22 -10.48 20.38
C ALA A 420 -15.70 -10.42 19.93
N TYR A 421 -15.99 -9.60 18.92
CA TYR A 421 -17.35 -9.38 18.43
C TYR A 421 -17.41 -9.40 16.91
N MET A 422 -18.40 -10.12 16.37
CA MET A 422 -18.83 -9.99 14.99
C MET A 422 -20.27 -9.47 14.95
N THR A 423 -20.55 -8.59 13.99
CA THR A 423 -21.91 -8.12 13.69
C THR A 423 -22.20 -8.34 12.23
N VAL A 424 -23.36 -8.91 11.92
CA VAL A 424 -23.89 -9.01 10.55
C VAL A 424 -25.15 -8.15 10.51
N ASP A 425 -25.06 -7.02 9.82
CA ASP A 425 -26.17 -6.07 9.72
C ASP A 425 -27.30 -6.62 8.84
N SER A 426 -28.45 -5.93 8.88
CA SER A 426 -29.58 -6.28 8.02
C SER A 426 -29.20 -6.22 6.54
N GLY A 427 -29.54 -7.28 5.81
CA GLY A 427 -29.10 -7.48 4.44
C GLY A 427 -27.67 -7.99 4.29
N GLY A 428 -26.85 -7.97 5.33
CA GLY A 428 -25.48 -8.52 5.34
C GLY A 428 -25.44 -10.04 5.25
N ARG A 429 -24.42 -10.58 4.58
CA ARG A 429 -24.19 -12.03 4.50
C ARG A 429 -22.74 -12.38 4.84
N LEU A 430 -22.55 -13.14 5.92
CA LEU A 430 -21.26 -13.67 6.36
C LEU A 430 -21.23 -15.19 6.14
N TYR A 431 -20.16 -15.70 5.54
CA TYR A 431 -19.93 -17.12 5.34
C TYR A 431 -18.66 -17.53 6.08
N LEU A 432 -18.79 -18.40 7.07
CA LEU A 432 -17.69 -19.03 7.79
C LEU A 432 -17.39 -20.38 7.11
N ASN A 433 -16.37 -20.42 6.24
CA ASN A 433 -16.05 -21.56 5.36
C ASN A 433 -14.85 -22.37 5.87
N ASN A 434 -15.03 -23.48 6.57
CA ASN A 434 -13.91 -24.17 7.24
C ASN A 434 -13.16 -23.29 8.28
N GLY A 435 -13.67 -22.09 8.59
CA GLY A 435 -13.16 -21.24 9.66
C GLY A 435 -13.80 -21.60 11.00
N THR A 436 -13.02 -21.63 12.07
CA THR A 436 -13.55 -21.73 13.44
C THR A 436 -13.67 -20.33 14.02
N ALA A 437 -14.86 -19.93 14.46
CA ALA A 437 -15.02 -18.76 15.33
C ALA A 437 -15.00 -19.24 16.78
N SER A 438 -13.91 -18.95 17.50
CA SER A 438 -13.71 -19.41 18.88
C SER A 438 -13.81 -18.24 19.85
N ASN A 439 -14.66 -18.37 20.87
CA ASN A 439 -14.91 -17.33 21.88
C ASN A 439 -15.39 -15.98 21.32
N THR A 440 -15.99 -15.99 20.12
CA THR A 440 -16.54 -14.79 19.48
C THR A 440 -18.03 -14.66 19.75
N VAL A 441 -18.48 -13.47 20.12
CA VAL A 441 -19.92 -13.15 20.17
C VAL A 441 -20.37 -12.66 18.80
N ILE A 442 -21.40 -13.31 18.23
CA ILE A 442 -21.99 -12.91 16.95
C ILE A 442 -23.36 -12.26 17.18
N THR A 443 -23.52 -11.02 16.72
CA THR A 443 -24.83 -10.37 16.58
C THR A 443 -25.29 -10.51 15.13
N ASN A 444 -26.32 -11.31 14.90
CA ASN A 444 -26.84 -11.63 13.57
C ASN A 444 -28.18 -10.93 13.31
N ASN A 445 -28.17 -9.91 12.46
CA ASN A 445 -29.35 -9.23 11.93
C ASN A 445 -29.56 -9.48 10.42
N GLY A 446 -28.69 -10.28 9.80
CA GLY A 446 -28.70 -10.64 8.38
C GLY A 446 -28.65 -12.15 8.20
N THR A 447 -27.66 -12.64 7.45
CA THR A 447 -27.43 -14.08 7.24
C THR A 447 -26.02 -14.47 7.64
N VAL A 448 -25.91 -15.50 8.49
CA VAL A 448 -24.66 -16.18 8.81
C VAL A 448 -24.73 -17.59 8.23
N ASP A 449 -23.91 -17.89 7.22
CA ASP A 449 -23.72 -19.23 6.69
C ASP A 449 -22.52 -19.89 7.37
N ILE A 450 -22.70 -21.10 7.87
CA ILE A 450 -21.66 -21.94 8.44
C ILE A 450 -21.50 -23.15 7.52
N GLY A 451 -20.36 -23.24 6.84
CA GLY A 451 -20.09 -24.26 5.83
C GLY A 451 -18.75 -24.96 6.07
N ILE A 452 -18.74 -26.30 6.11
CA ILE A 452 -17.51 -27.10 6.22
C ILE A 452 -17.45 -28.19 5.15
N SER A 453 -16.48 -28.12 4.25
CA SER A 453 -16.37 -28.95 3.03
C SER A 453 -15.00 -29.61 2.84
N SER A 454 -13.99 -29.33 3.67
CA SER A 454 -12.65 -29.93 3.54
C SER A 454 -12.04 -30.31 4.90
N GLY A 455 -11.25 -31.39 4.92
CA GLY A 455 -10.59 -31.93 6.11
C GLY A 455 -9.46 -31.04 6.63
N ILE A 456 -9.81 -29.99 7.37
CA ILE A 456 -8.83 -29.20 8.11
C ILE A 456 -8.30 -30.03 9.28
N THR A 457 -7.02 -30.39 9.21
CA THR A 457 -6.31 -31.26 10.16
C THR A 457 -5.70 -30.52 11.35
N ASN A 458 -5.79 -29.18 11.40
CA ASN A 458 -5.22 -28.37 12.47
C ASN A 458 -6.27 -27.52 13.17
N ILE A 459 -7.11 -28.20 13.96
CA ILE A 459 -7.69 -27.64 15.16
C ILE A 459 -7.12 -28.48 16.31
N THR A 460 -6.16 -27.91 17.04
CA THR A 460 -5.64 -28.55 18.25
C THR A 460 -6.78 -28.70 19.25
N GLY A 461 -7.20 -29.95 19.49
CA GLY A 461 -8.17 -30.30 20.54
C GLY A 461 -9.54 -30.78 20.07
N LEU A 462 -9.61 -31.74 19.14
CA LEU A 462 -10.35 -33.00 19.30
C LEU A 462 -10.10 -33.89 18.07
N SER A 463 -9.68 -35.13 18.29
CA SER A 463 -9.42 -36.11 17.25
C SER A 463 -10.72 -36.57 16.57
N SER A 464 -10.73 -36.57 15.24
CA SER A 464 -11.77 -36.99 14.28
C SER A 464 -12.85 -35.95 13.94
N GLY A 465 -12.61 -35.19 12.87
CA GLY A 465 -13.64 -34.70 11.93
C GLY A 465 -14.75 -33.77 12.41
N THR A 466 -14.70 -33.26 13.64
CA THR A 466 -15.78 -32.47 14.26
C THR A 466 -15.36 -31.01 14.43
N THR A 467 -16.22 -30.07 14.01
CA THR A 467 -15.99 -28.62 14.22
C THR A 467 -16.96 -28.11 15.27
N THR A 468 -16.43 -27.53 16.35
CA THR A 468 -17.21 -26.95 17.44
C THR A 468 -17.14 -25.43 17.40
N TYR A 469 -18.30 -24.79 17.32
CA TYR A 469 -18.48 -23.36 17.52
C TYR A 469 -18.92 -23.10 18.96
N ASN A 470 -18.07 -22.44 19.74
CA ASN A 470 -18.29 -22.14 21.17
C ASN A 470 -18.77 -20.72 21.43
N GLY A 471 -18.96 -19.91 20.39
CA GLY A 471 -19.42 -18.53 20.51
C GLY A 471 -20.92 -18.41 20.77
N ASN A 472 -21.37 -17.29 21.34
CA ASN A 472 -22.80 -17.00 21.47
C ASN A 472 -23.32 -16.29 20.21
N ILE A 473 -24.51 -16.67 19.74
CA ILE A 473 -25.21 -16.00 18.63
C ILE A 473 -26.48 -15.33 19.17
N SER A 474 -26.70 -14.06 18.83
CA SER A 474 -27.88 -13.29 19.20
C SER A 474 -28.42 -12.52 18.00
N GLY A 475 -29.58 -11.87 18.11
CA GLY A 475 -30.19 -11.07 17.04
C GLY A 475 -31.37 -11.74 16.35
N ASN A 476 -31.72 -11.25 15.16
CA ASN A 476 -32.97 -11.54 14.46
C ASN A 476 -32.76 -12.04 13.01
N GLY A 477 -31.62 -12.66 12.72
CA GLY A 477 -31.23 -13.10 11.39
C GLY A 477 -31.45 -14.58 11.08
N ASN A 478 -30.86 -15.02 9.97
CA ASN A 478 -30.83 -16.43 9.57
C ASN A 478 -29.44 -17.02 9.86
N ILE A 479 -29.41 -18.23 10.41
CA ILE A 479 -28.21 -19.06 10.57
C ILE A 479 -28.36 -20.23 9.62
N SER A 480 -27.67 -20.19 8.47
CA SER A 480 -27.70 -21.29 7.50
C SER A 480 -26.55 -22.24 7.74
N ILE A 481 -26.82 -23.54 7.71
CA ILE A 481 -25.85 -24.59 7.99
C ILE A 481 -25.74 -25.50 6.77
N SER A 482 -24.53 -25.64 6.25
CA SER A 482 -24.21 -26.41 5.05
C SER A 482 -22.87 -27.14 5.17
N GLY A 483 -22.55 -28.02 4.21
CA GLY A 483 -21.30 -28.79 4.21
C GLY A 483 -21.53 -30.30 4.21
N SER A 484 -20.47 -31.06 4.50
CA SER A 484 -20.46 -32.53 4.54
C SER A 484 -20.06 -33.13 5.89
N GLN A 485 -19.70 -32.30 6.87
CA GLN A 485 -19.19 -32.73 8.19
C GLN A 485 -20.16 -32.31 9.31
N ASN A 486 -20.03 -32.97 10.46
CA ASN A 486 -20.83 -32.64 11.64
C ASN A 486 -20.44 -31.28 12.24
N ILE A 487 -21.44 -30.48 12.61
CA ILE A 487 -21.29 -29.13 13.16
C ILE A 487 -21.86 -29.09 14.56
N TYR A 488 -21.07 -28.65 15.54
CA TYR A 488 -21.51 -28.47 16.93
C TYR A 488 -21.65 -26.98 17.24
N LEU A 489 -22.87 -26.55 17.59
CA LEU A 489 -23.15 -25.22 18.11
C LEU A 489 -23.29 -25.33 19.63
N ALA A 490 -22.17 -25.10 20.33
CA ALA A 490 -22.05 -25.29 21.77
C ALA A 490 -22.31 -24.02 22.57
N GLY A 491 -22.13 -22.84 21.97
CA GLY A 491 -22.56 -21.59 22.59
C GLY A 491 -24.08 -21.37 22.46
N ASN A 492 -24.58 -20.37 23.19
CA ASN A 492 -26.02 -20.09 23.26
C ASN A 492 -26.49 -19.29 22.04
N ILE A 493 -27.60 -19.71 21.44
CA ILE A 493 -28.31 -19.01 20.37
C ILE A 493 -29.56 -18.35 20.97
N SER A 494 -29.78 -17.06 20.70
CA SER A 494 -30.87 -16.25 21.28
C SER A 494 -31.49 -15.28 20.26
N GLY A 495 -32.61 -14.64 20.61
CA GLY A 495 -33.31 -13.67 19.75
C GLY A 495 -34.20 -14.34 18.70
N VAL A 496 -34.59 -13.64 17.64
CA VAL A 496 -35.48 -14.17 16.59
C VAL A 496 -34.69 -14.93 15.50
N ASN A 497 -33.54 -15.51 15.84
CA ASN A 497 -32.72 -16.26 14.89
C ASN A 497 -33.46 -17.52 14.38
N THR A 498 -33.41 -17.75 13.07
CA THR A 498 -33.87 -19.01 12.43
C THR A 498 -32.67 -19.88 12.07
N VAL A 499 -32.64 -21.12 12.56
CA VAL A 499 -31.58 -22.10 12.23
C VAL A 499 -32.03 -22.93 11.02
N SER A 500 -31.42 -22.69 9.87
CA SER A 500 -31.73 -23.37 8.60
C SER A 500 -30.69 -24.43 8.28
N LEU A 501 -31.11 -25.67 8.02
CA LEU A 501 -30.25 -26.75 7.53
C LEU A 501 -30.42 -26.85 6.01
N ASP A 502 -29.40 -26.43 5.28
CA ASP A 502 -29.42 -26.22 3.81
C ASP A 502 -28.43 -27.15 3.06
N SER A 503 -27.93 -28.21 3.70
CA SER A 503 -26.92 -29.07 3.08
C SER A 503 -27.49 -29.94 1.95
N GLY A 504 -27.08 -29.65 0.71
CA GLY A 504 -27.31 -30.52 -0.45
C GLY A 504 -26.46 -31.80 -0.48
N SER A 505 -25.46 -31.94 0.42
CA SER A 505 -24.60 -33.12 0.52
C SER A 505 -25.07 -34.08 1.63
N THR A 506 -25.05 -35.38 1.33
CA THR A 506 -25.52 -36.45 2.24
C THR A 506 -24.56 -36.63 3.41
N GLY A 507 -24.87 -36.10 4.60
CA GLY A 507 -24.12 -36.48 5.81
C GLY A 507 -24.05 -35.48 6.96
N THR A 508 -24.31 -34.19 6.73
CA THR A 508 -24.13 -33.19 7.79
C THR A 508 -25.18 -33.32 8.90
N GLN A 509 -24.69 -33.56 10.12
CA GLN A 509 -25.48 -33.50 11.34
C GLN A 509 -25.17 -32.20 12.09
N VAL A 510 -26.19 -31.53 12.62
CA VAL A 510 -26.03 -30.32 13.43
C VAL A 510 -26.32 -30.62 14.88
N PHE A 511 -25.38 -30.38 15.79
CA PHE A 511 -25.55 -30.60 17.22
C PHE A 511 -25.76 -29.26 17.93
N LEU A 512 -26.96 -29.04 18.45
CA LEU A 512 -27.32 -27.92 19.32
C LEU A 512 -27.11 -28.37 20.76
N THR A 513 -25.97 -28.04 21.36
CA THR A 513 -25.62 -28.49 22.73
C THR A 513 -25.76 -27.41 23.78
N GLY A 514 -25.76 -26.13 23.38
CA GLY A 514 -26.05 -24.99 24.25
C GLY A 514 -27.50 -24.96 24.77
N SER A 515 -27.75 -24.16 25.81
CA SER A 515 -29.12 -23.83 26.24
C SER A 515 -29.60 -22.63 25.45
N ASN A 516 -30.48 -22.87 24.50
CA ASN A 516 -30.85 -21.89 23.49
C ASN A 516 -32.18 -21.20 23.82
N SER A 517 -32.32 -19.93 23.43
CA SER A 517 -33.51 -19.09 23.66
C SER A 517 -34.00 -18.42 22.38
N PHE A 518 -33.63 -18.95 21.21
CA PHE A 518 -34.07 -18.37 19.94
C PHE A 518 -35.53 -18.70 19.61
N SER A 519 -36.23 -17.76 19.00
CA SER A 519 -37.65 -17.86 18.68
C SER A 519 -37.96 -17.96 17.18
N GLY A 520 -36.95 -17.85 16.30
CA GLY A 520 -37.14 -18.00 14.84
C GLY A 520 -37.35 -19.45 14.39
N GLY A 521 -36.95 -20.42 15.22
CA GLY A 521 -37.19 -21.84 14.99
C GLY A 521 -36.10 -22.54 14.17
N ILE A 522 -36.39 -23.77 13.75
CA ILE A 522 -35.47 -24.63 12.98
C ILE A 522 -36.14 -24.95 11.65
N ASN A 523 -35.43 -24.81 10.53
CA ASN A 523 -35.94 -25.07 9.19
C ASN A 523 -35.05 -26.08 8.44
N PHE A 524 -35.58 -27.25 8.12
CA PHE A 524 -34.97 -28.19 7.19
C PHE A 524 -35.33 -27.78 5.77
N ALA A 525 -34.46 -26.99 5.15
CA ALA A 525 -34.76 -26.28 3.90
C ALA A 525 -34.54 -27.13 2.64
N HIS A 526 -33.67 -28.15 2.70
CA HIS A 526 -33.23 -28.93 1.53
C HIS A 526 -33.75 -30.38 1.57
N THR A 527 -33.99 -30.96 0.38
CA THR A 527 -34.50 -32.34 0.18
C THR A 527 -33.71 -33.46 0.87
N ASN A 528 -32.43 -33.23 1.21
CA ASN A 528 -31.52 -34.19 1.84
C ASN A 528 -31.02 -33.74 3.22
N ALA A 529 -31.62 -32.71 3.84
CA ALA A 529 -31.25 -32.28 5.19
C ALA A 529 -31.52 -33.44 6.17
N ARG A 530 -30.47 -34.02 6.77
CA ARG A 530 -30.58 -35.31 7.48
C ARG A 530 -30.92 -35.14 8.95
N GLN A 531 -30.06 -34.53 9.77
CA GLN A 531 -30.24 -34.65 11.22
C GLN A 531 -29.84 -33.39 12.00
N ALA A 532 -30.74 -32.91 12.85
CA ALA A 532 -30.45 -31.97 13.93
C ALA A 532 -30.46 -32.73 15.26
N TYR A 533 -29.33 -32.74 15.94
CA TYR A 533 -29.15 -33.29 17.27
C TYR A 533 -29.29 -32.20 18.34
N PHE A 534 -29.86 -32.54 19.48
CA PHE A 534 -29.95 -31.63 20.62
C PHE A 534 -29.45 -32.28 21.91
N GLY A 535 -28.71 -31.50 22.71
CA GLY A 535 -28.11 -31.97 23.97
C GLY A 535 -29.01 -31.84 25.20
N ASN A 536 -30.05 -31.00 25.14
CA ASN A 536 -31.02 -30.79 26.22
C ASN A 536 -32.35 -30.23 25.66
N SER A 537 -33.41 -30.21 26.47
CA SER A 537 -34.73 -29.72 26.04
C SER A 537 -34.77 -28.24 25.66
N ASN A 538 -33.86 -27.42 26.20
CA ASN A 538 -33.76 -26.00 25.90
C ASN A 538 -32.91 -25.71 24.65
N ALA A 539 -32.27 -26.72 24.06
CA ALA A 539 -31.40 -26.51 22.91
C ALA A 539 -32.15 -26.18 21.61
N LEU A 540 -33.47 -26.36 21.55
CA LEU A 540 -34.27 -26.13 20.35
C LEU A 540 -34.98 -24.77 20.29
N GLY A 541 -34.81 -23.92 21.30
CA GLY A 541 -35.51 -22.64 21.39
C GLY A 541 -37.03 -22.80 21.43
N THR A 542 -37.77 -21.77 21.04
CA THR A 542 -39.26 -21.74 21.12
C THR A 542 -39.96 -21.57 19.78
N GLY A 543 -39.22 -21.35 18.69
CA GLY A 543 -39.80 -21.16 17.35
C GLY A 543 -40.27 -22.45 16.68
N THR A 544 -40.94 -22.33 15.53
CA THR A 544 -41.44 -23.48 14.75
C THR A 544 -40.31 -24.35 14.22
N ILE A 545 -40.44 -25.67 14.34
CA ILE A 545 -39.59 -26.65 13.68
C ILE A 545 -40.27 -27.07 12.38
N SER A 546 -39.72 -26.63 11.26
CA SER A 546 -40.28 -26.80 9.92
C SER A 546 -39.39 -27.72 9.09
N ASN A 547 -40.00 -28.69 8.41
CA ASN A 547 -39.38 -29.40 7.31
C ASN A 547 -40.13 -29.06 6.03
N ASN A 548 -39.53 -28.32 5.10
CA ASN A 548 -40.30 -27.84 3.95
C ASN A 548 -40.44 -28.92 2.86
N THR A 549 -39.37 -29.67 2.57
CA THR A 549 -39.27 -30.57 1.41
C THR A 549 -38.43 -31.84 1.63
N SER A 550 -37.80 -32.02 2.80
CA SER A 550 -36.88 -33.13 3.04
C SER A 550 -37.61 -34.44 3.30
N THR A 551 -37.20 -35.50 2.61
CA THR A 551 -37.72 -36.86 2.82
C THR A 551 -37.03 -37.58 3.98
N THR A 552 -36.02 -36.97 4.62
CA THR A 552 -35.16 -37.66 5.61
C THR A 552 -34.83 -36.81 6.84
N SER A 553 -35.56 -35.71 7.09
CA SER A 553 -35.27 -34.85 8.23
C SER A 553 -35.54 -35.55 9.56
N THR A 554 -34.55 -35.52 10.43
CA THR A 554 -34.58 -36.12 11.76
C THR A 554 -34.18 -35.09 12.80
N LEU A 555 -34.96 -34.99 13.86
CA LEU A 555 -34.59 -34.36 15.11
C LEU A 555 -34.21 -35.47 16.09
N ALA A 556 -32.97 -35.51 16.56
CA ALA A 556 -32.47 -36.60 17.39
C ALA A 556 -31.86 -36.07 18.69
N TYR A 557 -31.93 -36.86 19.76
CA TYR A 557 -31.21 -36.53 20.99
C TYR A 557 -29.75 -37.03 20.92
N SER A 558 -28.77 -36.24 21.37
CA SER A 558 -27.34 -36.60 21.30
C SER A 558 -26.75 -37.26 22.56
N GLY A 559 -27.48 -37.34 23.67
CA GLY A 559 -26.96 -37.90 24.92
C GLY A 559 -26.95 -39.44 24.96
N SER A 560 -25.88 -40.02 25.50
CA SER A 560 -25.64 -41.48 25.52
C SER A 560 -26.25 -42.24 26.72
N ALA A 561 -27.03 -41.59 27.61
CA ALA A 561 -27.56 -42.27 28.80
C ALA A 561 -28.93 -41.74 29.26
N ASN A 562 -29.89 -42.68 29.31
CA ASN A 562 -31.09 -42.85 30.15
C ASN A 562 -32.04 -41.68 30.49
N THR A 563 -33.34 -41.94 30.22
CA THR A 563 -34.54 -41.40 30.88
C THR A 563 -34.60 -39.89 31.05
N ALA A 564 -34.69 -39.15 29.95
CA ALA A 564 -35.13 -37.76 30.00
C ALA A 564 -36.48 -37.64 29.29
N ASP A 565 -37.49 -37.15 30.03
CA ASP A 565 -38.76 -36.73 29.46
C ASP A 565 -38.55 -35.43 28.69
N TYR A 566 -38.82 -35.42 27.39
CA TYR A 566 -38.73 -34.23 26.55
C TYR A 566 -40.10 -33.61 26.39
N THR A 567 -40.21 -32.32 26.70
CA THR A 567 -41.39 -31.53 26.35
C THR A 567 -40.98 -30.49 25.32
N PHE A 568 -41.48 -30.65 24.10
CA PHE A 568 -41.26 -29.71 23.02
C PHE A 568 -42.39 -28.68 23.01
N ALA A 569 -42.07 -27.43 23.37
CA ALA A 569 -43.02 -26.31 23.29
C ALA A 569 -43.18 -25.80 21.85
N ASN A 570 -42.28 -26.19 20.94
CA ASN A 570 -42.25 -25.76 19.55
C ASN A 570 -43.47 -26.26 18.76
N ALA A 571 -43.97 -25.44 17.84
CA ALA A 571 -44.84 -25.92 16.76
C ALA A 571 -44.02 -26.74 15.75
N PHE A 572 -44.64 -27.72 15.11
CA PHE A 572 -44.03 -28.57 14.09
C PHE A 572 -44.75 -28.39 12.76
N TYR A 573 -44.01 -28.12 11.69
CA TYR A 573 -44.52 -28.08 10.32
C TYR A 573 -43.87 -29.20 9.51
N THR A 574 -44.65 -30.23 9.14
CA THR A 574 -44.15 -31.45 8.48
C THR A 574 -43.84 -31.27 7.00
N GLY A 575 -44.26 -30.14 6.42
CA GLY A 575 -43.89 -29.72 5.06
C GLY A 575 -45.05 -29.45 4.13
N THR A 576 -44.69 -29.06 2.91
CA THR A 576 -45.63 -28.72 1.84
C THR A 576 -45.94 -29.92 0.94
N THR A 577 -45.21 -31.03 1.06
CA THR A 577 -45.41 -32.25 0.26
C THR A 577 -45.65 -33.46 1.17
N ASN A 578 -46.43 -34.43 0.69
CA ASN A 578 -46.67 -35.70 1.40
C ASN A 578 -45.43 -36.62 1.48
N THR A 579 -44.39 -36.29 0.71
CA THR A 579 -43.08 -36.97 0.74
C THR A 579 -42.15 -36.42 1.81
N ALA A 580 -42.41 -35.23 2.35
CA ALA A 580 -41.60 -34.67 3.43
C ALA A 580 -41.79 -35.51 4.70
N ILE A 581 -40.70 -35.91 5.35
CA ILE A 581 -40.71 -36.68 6.60
C ILE A 581 -40.00 -35.87 7.67
N LEU A 582 -40.72 -35.44 8.69
CA LEU A 582 -40.15 -34.90 9.92
C LEU A 582 -40.18 -35.97 11.00
N SER A 583 -39.01 -36.52 11.31
CA SER A 583 -38.86 -37.59 12.29
C SER A 583 -38.29 -37.08 13.62
N ILE A 584 -38.75 -37.63 14.74
CA ILE A 584 -38.13 -37.46 16.07
C ILE A 584 -37.54 -38.81 16.47
N GLN A 585 -36.22 -38.86 16.64
CA GLN A 585 -35.52 -40.04 17.13
C GLN A 585 -35.23 -39.88 18.63
N THR A 586 -35.73 -40.83 19.41
CA THR A 586 -35.57 -40.86 20.88
C THR A 586 -34.58 -41.94 21.29
N GLY A 587 -33.85 -41.69 22.38
CA GLY A 587 -33.08 -42.75 23.06
C GLY A 587 -33.99 -43.72 23.83
N ILE A 588 -33.38 -44.68 24.52
CA ILE A 588 -34.06 -45.74 25.29
C ILE A 588 -34.90 -45.13 26.43
N SER A 589 -36.17 -45.56 26.57
CA SER A 589 -37.08 -45.20 27.68
C SER A 589 -37.36 -43.71 27.87
N ASN A 590 -37.46 -42.94 26.79
CA ASN A 590 -37.81 -41.51 26.87
C ASN A 590 -39.31 -41.27 26.64
N THR A 591 -39.88 -40.33 27.37
CA THR A 591 -41.19 -39.76 27.06
C THR A 591 -41.02 -38.56 26.14
N VAL A 592 -41.76 -38.50 25.03
CA VAL A 592 -41.87 -37.29 24.20
C VAL A 592 -43.24 -36.67 24.39
N ARG A 593 -43.28 -35.42 24.86
CA ARG A 593 -44.49 -34.60 24.96
C ARG A 593 -44.41 -33.49 23.92
N LEU A 594 -45.36 -33.45 22.99
CA LEU A 594 -45.50 -32.34 22.06
C LEU A 594 -46.53 -31.35 22.61
N GLY A 595 -46.07 -30.16 22.99
CA GLY A 595 -46.91 -29.06 23.45
C GLY A 595 -47.39 -28.15 22.32
N GLY A 596 -46.56 -27.92 21.30
CA GLY A 596 -46.95 -27.13 20.13
C GLY A 596 -47.80 -27.89 19.12
N VAL A 597 -48.41 -27.14 18.19
CA VAL A 597 -49.26 -27.68 17.12
C VAL A 597 -48.40 -28.36 16.06
N VAL A 598 -48.80 -29.56 15.62
CA VAL A 598 -48.27 -30.24 14.43
C VAL A 598 -49.18 -29.92 13.24
N SER A 599 -48.59 -29.47 12.12
CA SER A 599 -49.30 -29.05 10.91
C SER A 599 -48.52 -29.40 9.64
N GLY A 600 -49.16 -29.38 8.47
CA GLY A 600 -48.51 -29.60 7.17
C GLY A 600 -48.97 -30.85 6.43
N LEU A 601 -48.54 -30.98 5.17
CA LEU A 601 -48.92 -32.09 4.29
C LEU A 601 -47.97 -33.29 4.40
N GLY A 602 -46.82 -33.13 5.03
CA GLY A 602 -45.81 -34.18 5.20
C GLY A 602 -46.11 -35.16 6.33
N GLN A 603 -45.33 -36.24 6.36
CA GLN A 603 -45.37 -37.29 7.37
C GLN A 603 -44.67 -36.84 8.66
N PHE A 604 -45.30 -37.13 9.79
CA PHE A 604 -44.68 -36.98 11.10
C PHE A 604 -44.31 -38.35 11.64
N LYS A 605 -43.03 -38.58 11.90
CA LYS A 605 -42.51 -39.88 12.34
C LYS A 605 -41.91 -39.78 13.74
N ILE A 606 -42.13 -40.77 14.58
CA ILE A 606 -41.39 -40.90 15.84
C ILE A 606 -40.78 -42.29 15.88
N THR A 607 -39.48 -42.37 16.14
CA THR A 607 -38.76 -43.63 16.27
C THR A 607 -38.13 -43.72 17.66
N SER A 608 -38.35 -44.86 18.34
CA SER A 608 -37.68 -45.18 19.60
C SER A 608 -36.84 -46.43 19.47
N SER A 609 -35.67 -46.46 20.12
CA SER A 609 -34.82 -47.65 20.15
C SER A 609 -35.29 -48.72 21.15
N SER A 610 -36.15 -48.39 22.12
CA SER A 610 -36.94 -49.33 22.94
C SER A 610 -37.78 -48.60 24.01
N ASN A 611 -39.03 -49.05 24.22
CA ASN A 611 -39.95 -48.64 25.30
C ASN A 611 -40.27 -47.12 25.42
N GLY A 612 -40.14 -46.34 24.35
CA GLY A 612 -40.53 -44.93 24.36
C GLY A 612 -42.04 -44.73 24.43
N ILE A 613 -42.48 -43.67 25.13
CA ILE A 613 -43.90 -43.27 25.21
C ILE A 613 -44.05 -41.88 24.56
N VAL A 614 -45.01 -41.74 23.66
CA VAL A 614 -45.34 -40.45 23.03
C VAL A 614 -46.67 -39.93 23.58
N TYR A 615 -46.66 -38.71 24.11
CA TYR A 615 -47.86 -37.96 24.45
C TYR A 615 -48.04 -36.79 23.48
N LEU A 616 -49.11 -36.84 22.72
CA LEU A 616 -49.59 -35.73 21.91
C LEU A 616 -50.61 -34.96 22.74
N ASN A 617 -50.20 -33.84 23.35
CA ASN A 617 -51.05 -33.08 24.28
C ASN A 617 -51.74 -31.88 23.63
N ASN A 618 -52.03 -31.95 22.33
CA ASN A 618 -52.60 -30.82 21.59
C ASN A 618 -53.79 -31.26 20.72
N ALA A 619 -54.94 -30.62 20.93
CA ALA A 619 -56.19 -30.91 20.22
C ALA A 619 -56.32 -30.21 18.85
N ASN A 620 -55.40 -29.30 18.50
CA ASN A 620 -55.49 -28.43 17.33
C ASN A 620 -54.51 -28.81 16.20
N ASN A 621 -54.13 -30.09 16.10
CA ASN A 621 -53.21 -30.54 15.05
C ASN A 621 -53.91 -30.58 13.67
N THR A 622 -53.27 -30.03 12.65
CA THR A 622 -53.81 -29.91 11.28
C THR A 622 -52.80 -30.42 10.25
N TYR A 623 -52.43 -31.70 10.34
CA TYR A 623 -51.53 -32.36 9.37
C TYR A 623 -52.24 -33.51 8.65
N SER A 624 -51.91 -33.72 7.37
CA SER A 624 -52.61 -34.69 6.51
C SER A 624 -51.71 -35.76 5.88
N GLY A 625 -50.40 -35.70 6.10
CA GLY A 625 -49.44 -36.65 5.53
C GLY A 625 -49.37 -38.00 6.26
N GLY A 626 -50.07 -38.15 7.39
CA GLY A 626 -50.04 -39.34 8.23
C GLY A 626 -49.00 -39.28 9.35
N THR A 627 -49.19 -40.12 10.37
CA THR A 627 -48.24 -40.31 11.47
C THR A 627 -47.74 -41.75 11.49
N GLU A 628 -46.43 -41.91 11.58
CA GLU A 628 -45.80 -43.20 11.80
C GLU A 628 -45.16 -43.21 13.21
N ILE A 629 -45.63 -44.11 14.08
CA ILE A 629 -45.05 -44.34 15.41
C ILE A 629 -44.39 -45.72 15.38
N GLY A 630 -43.06 -45.74 15.48
CA GLY A 630 -42.23 -46.94 15.39
C GLY A 630 -41.52 -47.30 16.68
#